data_AF-A0A6P8G8C8-F1
#
_entry.id   AF-A0A6P8G8C8-F1
#
_cell.length_a   1.000
_cell.length_b   1.000
_cell.length_c   1.000
_cell.angle_alpha   90.00
_cell.angle_beta   90.00
_cell.angle_gamma   90.00
#
_symmetry.space_group_name_H-M   'P 1'
#
loop_
_entity.id
_entity.type
_entity.pdbx_description
1 polymer ?
#
loop_
_entity_poly.entity_id
_entity_poly.type
_entity_poly.pdbx_seq_one_letter_code
_entity_poly.pdbx_strand_id
1 'polypeptide(L)'
;MMMLEKSLTSMMTETGTQRQEAPELMCPQHEEKLKLFCETDQQLVCLVCRDGISHEGHKFRPVEEMAQSCKGVLRGAVAFLSKENNSLDFKIIMQDCEIGKTKTESRKLSVQISAQFEQLHQLLRQKEQEVKTCLQQEEKRVLESMQKNLSKIKEIYTKERNKGGMLKSSLNSSQPITFL
;
A
#
# COMPACT_ATOMS: atom_id res chain seq x y z
N MET A 1 -3.23 -18.32 1.00
CA MET A 1 -2.47 -19.59 1.01
C MET A 1 -3.32 -20.83 0.77
N MET A 2 -4.58 -20.92 1.23
CA MET A 2 -5.45 -22.11 1.07
C MET A 2 -5.97 -22.40 -0.36
N MET A 3 -5.63 -21.60 -1.38
CA MET A 3 -6.16 -21.76 -2.75
C MET A 3 -5.18 -22.45 -3.71
N LEU A 4 -3.88 -22.49 -3.40
CA LEU A 4 -2.87 -23.10 -4.28
C LEU A 4 -2.66 -24.60 -3.99
N GLU A 5 -2.90 -25.03 -2.76
CA GLU A 5 -2.80 -26.45 -2.37
C GLU A 5 -3.87 -27.31 -3.07
N LYS A 6 -5.07 -26.77 -3.34
CA LYS A 6 -6.17 -27.52 -3.98
C LYS A 6 -5.89 -27.93 -5.43
N SER A 7 -5.01 -27.21 -6.14
CA SER A 7 -4.74 -27.49 -7.56
C SER A 7 -3.74 -28.61 -7.79
N LEU A 8 -2.87 -28.91 -6.82
CA LEU A 8 -1.85 -29.95 -6.93
C LEU A 8 -2.35 -31.31 -6.41
N THR A 9 -3.22 -31.32 -5.40
CA THR A 9 -3.77 -32.56 -4.83
C THR A 9 -4.75 -33.29 -5.76
N SER A 10 -5.32 -32.59 -6.75
CA SER A 10 -6.30 -33.17 -7.69
C SER A 10 -5.67 -34.12 -8.72
N MET A 11 -4.34 -34.21 -8.82
CA MET A 11 -3.67 -35.06 -9.83
C MET A 11 -3.13 -36.39 -9.27
N MET A 12 -3.36 -36.71 -7.98
CA MET A 12 -2.74 -37.88 -7.32
C MET A 12 -3.71 -38.89 -6.72
N THR A 13 -5.02 -38.76 -6.92
CA THR A 13 -6.01 -39.69 -6.33
C THR A 13 -6.78 -40.48 -7.38
N GLU A 14 -6.08 -41.27 -8.20
CA GLU A 14 -6.67 -42.40 -8.92
C GLU A 14 -5.69 -43.57 -8.95
N THR A 15 -5.57 -44.30 -7.83
CA THR A 15 -5.04 -45.66 -7.86
C THR A 15 -6.17 -46.62 -7.54
N GLY A 16 -7.03 -46.81 -8.53
CA GLY A 16 -7.90 -47.98 -8.63
C GLY A 16 -7.06 -49.22 -8.91
N THR A 17 -7.22 -50.22 -8.08
CA THR A 17 -6.58 -51.53 -8.17
C THR A 17 -7.17 -52.32 -9.35
N GLN A 18 -6.75 -52.03 -10.57
CA GLN A 18 -6.88 -52.95 -11.70
C GLN A 18 -5.55 -52.96 -12.45
N ARG A 19 -4.88 -54.13 -12.48
CA ARG A 19 -3.78 -54.38 -13.42
C ARG A 19 -4.39 -54.44 -14.82
N GLN A 20 -4.58 -53.29 -15.44
CA GLN A 20 -4.70 -53.23 -16.89
C GLN A 20 -3.33 -53.63 -17.43
N GLU A 21 -3.25 -54.77 -18.13
CA GLU A 21 -2.08 -55.08 -18.95
C GLU A 21 -1.89 -53.91 -19.91
N ALA A 22 -0.75 -53.22 -19.79
CA ALA A 22 -0.44 -52.11 -20.66
C ALA A 22 -0.48 -52.60 -22.12
N PRO A 23 -1.07 -51.83 -23.06
CA PRO A 23 -1.12 -52.24 -24.45
C PRO A 23 0.29 -52.58 -24.94
N GLU A 24 0.48 -53.81 -25.41
CA GLU A 24 1.77 -54.27 -25.90
C GLU A 24 2.13 -53.47 -27.15
N LEU A 25 3.21 -52.69 -27.06
CA LEU A 25 3.70 -51.89 -28.17
C LEU A 25 4.37 -52.81 -29.19
N MET A 26 3.85 -52.81 -30.42
CA MET A 26 4.32 -53.66 -31.51
C MET A 26 5.17 -52.86 -32.50
N CYS A 27 6.21 -53.50 -33.04
CA CYS A 27 7.04 -52.93 -34.10
C CYS A 27 6.22 -52.87 -35.40
N PRO A 28 6.09 -51.70 -36.04
CA PRO A 28 5.29 -51.56 -37.25
C PRO A 28 5.88 -52.27 -38.48
N GLN A 29 7.17 -52.61 -38.46
CA GLN A 29 7.86 -53.27 -39.58
C GLN A 29 7.90 -54.79 -39.46
N HIS A 30 7.93 -55.31 -38.23
CA HIS A 30 8.17 -56.73 -37.97
C HIS A 30 7.02 -57.40 -37.23
N GLU A 31 6.01 -56.64 -36.80
CA GLU A 31 4.88 -57.13 -36.00
C GLU A 31 5.34 -57.86 -34.73
N GLU A 32 6.47 -57.43 -34.17
CA GLU A 32 7.12 -58.00 -32.98
C GLU A 32 7.06 -57.05 -31.78
N LYS A 33 7.02 -57.59 -30.56
CA LYS A 33 6.96 -56.78 -29.34
C LYS A 33 8.20 -55.90 -29.19
N LEU A 34 8.01 -54.61 -28.90
CA LEU A 34 9.08 -53.66 -28.60
C LEU A 34 9.59 -53.88 -27.16
N LYS A 35 10.67 -54.65 -27.03
CA LYS A 35 11.26 -55.04 -25.73
C LYS A 35 12.61 -54.37 -25.44
N LEU A 36 13.20 -53.70 -26.42
CA LEU A 36 14.51 -53.07 -26.31
C LEU A 36 14.40 -51.55 -26.54
N PHE A 37 15.28 -50.81 -25.89
CA PHE A 37 15.54 -49.39 -26.15
C PHE A 37 16.93 -49.28 -26.78
N CYS A 38 17.00 -48.71 -27.99
CA CYS A 38 18.25 -48.35 -28.64
C CYS A 38 18.76 -47.03 -28.01
N GLU A 39 19.90 -47.08 -27.32
CA GLU A 39 20.46 -45.90 -26.64
C GLU A 39 21.04 -44.88 -27.63
N THR A 40 21.55 -45.36 -28.77
CA THR A 40 22.10 -44.50 -29.83
C THR A 40 21.02 -43.65 -30.47
N ASP A 41 19.89 -44.27 -30.82
CA ASP A 41 18.81 -43.61 -31.55
C ASP A 41 17.67 -43.12 -30.66
N GLN A 42 17.73 -43.39 -29.35
CA GLN A 42 16.73 -43.02 -28.35
C GLN A 42 15.31 -43.50 -28.70
N GLN A 43 15.17 -44.73 -29.20
CA GLN A 43 13.89 -45.28 -29.63
C GLN A 43 13.67 -46.73 -29.20
N LEU A 44 12.40 -47.13 -29.12
CA LEU A 44 11.99 -48.50 -28.83
C LEU A 44 12.11 -49.36 -30.09
N VAL A 45 12.71 -50.55 -29.94
CA VAL A 45 12.93 -51.49 -31.04
C VAL A 45 12.57 -52.92 -30.63
N CYS A 46 12.22 -53.75 -31.61
CA CYS A 46 12.04 -55.19 -31.40
C CYS A 46 13.39 -55.93 -31.56
N LEU A 47 13.40 -57.24 -31.28
CA LEU A 47 14.61 -58.06 -31.41
C LEU A 47 15.10 -58.17 -32.86
N VAL A 48 14.20 -58.14 -33.84
CA VAL A 48 14.56 -58.20 -35.27
C VAL A 48 15.25 -56.90 -35.71
N CYS A 49 14.73 -55.73 -35.30
CA CYS A 49 15.35 -54.44 -35.56
C CYS A 49 16.79 -54.38 -35.03
N ARG A 50 17.07 -54.95 -33.84
CA ARG A 50 18.40 -54.93 -33.21
C ARG A 50 19.47 -55.53 -34.13
N ASP A 51 19.16 -56.63 -34.80
CA ASP A 51 20.08 -57.36 -35.67
C ASP A 51 20.00 -56.87 -37.13
N GLY A 52 19.16 -55.87 -37.41
CA GLY A 52 19.04 -55.24 -38.71
C GLY A 52 20.17 -54.24 -39.00
N ILE A 53 20.48 -54.06 -40.29
CA ILE A 53 21.53 -53.15 -40.79
C ILE A 53 21.32 -51.72 -40.27
N SER A 54 20.07 -51.30 -40.04
CA SER A 54 19.73 -49.95 -39.56
C SER A 54 20.21 -49.66 -38.13
N HIS A 55 20.52 -50.68 -37.33
CA HIS A 55 21.06 -50.51 -35.98
C HIS A 55 22.37 -51.25 -35.76
N GLU A 56 23.10 -51.52 -36.84
CA GLU A 56 24.40 -52.18 -36.76
C GLU A 56 25.38 -51.36 -35.90
N GLY A 57 25.95 -52.00 -34.88
CA GLY A 57 26.88 -51.36 -33.94
C GLY A 57 26.23 -50.47 -32.86
N HIS A 58 24.89 -50.40 -32.77
CA HIS A 58 24.22 -49.61 -31.74
C HIS A 58 24.18 -50.31 -30.37
N LYS A 59 23.99 -49.52 -29.32
CA LYS A 59 23.83 -50.02 -27.96
C LYS A 59 22.35 -50.15 -27.61
N PHE A 60 22.01 -51.24 -26.93
CA PHE A 60 20.64 -51.54 -26.54
C PHE A 60 20.58 -51.95 -25.08
N ARG A 61 19.42 -51.69 -24.47
CA ARG A 61 19.06 -52.23 -23.16
C ARG A 61 17.59 -52.62 -23.12
N PRO A 62 17.17 -53.54 -22.23
CA PRO A 62 15.76 -53.81 -21.99
C PRO A 62 15.00 -52.56 -21.58
N VAL A 63 13.75 -52.46 -22.02
CA VAL A 63 12.88 -51.31 -21.74
C VAL A 63 12.67 -51.13 -20.25
N GLU A 64 12.50 -52.22 -19.50
CA GLU A 64 12.31 -52.20 -18.05
C GLU A 64 13.53 -51.61 -17.34
N GLU A 65 14.73 -51.94 -17.80
CA GLU A 65 15.97 -51.39 -17.24
C GLU A 65 16.10 -49.89 -17.56
N MET A 66 15.80 -49.48 -18.80
CA MET A 66 15.81 -48.06 -19.17
C MET A 66 14.78 -47.27 -18.36
N ALA A 67 13.57 -47.80 -18.23
CA ALA A 67 12.50 -47.21 -17.45
C ALA A 67 12.92 -47.04 -15.98
N GLN A 68 13.62 -48.02 -15.40
CA GLN A 68 14.13 -47.93 -14.04
C GLN A 68 15.20 -46.83 -13.90
N SER A 69 16.09 -46.70 -14.87
CA SER A 69 17.09 -45.62 -14.92
C SER A 69 16.42 -44.24 -15.01
N CYS A 70 15.46 -44.08 -15.92
CA CYS A 70 14.68 -42.83 -16.07
C CYS A 70 13.93 -42.48 -14.77
N LYS A 71 13.29 -43.47 -14.13
CA LYS A 71 12.61 -43.28 -12.84
C LYS A 71 13.57 -42.78 -11.76
N GLY A 72 14.83 -43.25 -11.74
CA GLY A 72 15.85 -42.77 -10.82
C GLY A 72 16.15 -41.28 -11.01
N VAL A 73 16.40 -40.86 -12.26
CA VAL A 73 16.65 -39.45 -12.60
C VAL A 73 15.45 -38.57 -12.25
N LEU A 74 14.25 -39.00 -12.61
CA LEU A 74 13.01 -38.26 -12.31
C LEU A 74 12.76 -38.14 -10.80
N ARG A 75 13.01 -39.19 -10.02
CA ARG A 75 12.92 -39.11 -8.54
C ARG A 75 13.89 -38.07 -7.98
N GLY A 76 15.12 -38.01 -8.50
CA GLY A 76 16.10 -36.99 -8.12
C GLY A 76 15.63 -35.58 -8.44
N ALA A 77 15.11 -35.37 -9.65
CA ALA A 77 14.56 -34.07 -10.08
C ALA A 77 13.36 -33.65 -9.22
N VAL A 78 12.43 -34.56 -8.93
CA VAL A 78 11.28 -34.28 -8.05
C VAL A 78 11.74 -33.93 -6.64
N ALA A 79 12.70 -34.65 -6.08
CA ALA A 79 13.24 -34.34 -4.74
C ALA A 79 13.92 -32.97 -4.71
N PHE A 80 14.67 -32.62 -5.76
CA PHE A 80 15.31 -31.32 -5.90
C PHE A 80 14.27 -30.19 -5.95
N LEU A 81 13.28 -30.30 -6.83
CA LEU A 81 12.23 -29.29 -6.99
C LEU A 81 11.39 -29.15 -5.72
N SER A 82 11.09 -30.25 -5.02
CA SER A 82 10.38 -30.20 -3.73
C SER A 82 11.17 -29.40 -2.68
N LYS A 83 12.49 -29.60 -2.60
CA LYS A 83 13.35 -28.83 -1.70
C LYS A 83 13.40 -27.34 -2.08
N GLU A 84 13.50 -27.05 -3.38
CA GLU A 84 13.53 -25.67 -3.88
C GLU A 84 12.21 -24.95 -3.60
N ASN A 85 11.07 -25.59 -3.86
CA ASN A 85 9.75 -25.06 -3.55
C ASN A 85 9.59 -24.76 -2.06
N ASN A 86 9.99 -25.67 -1.15
CA ASN A 86 9.94 -25.41 0.29
C ASN A 86 10.78 -24.17 0.68
N SER A 87 11.93 -23.97 0.05
CA SER A 87 12.74 -22.77 0.28
C SER A 87 12.05 -21.50 -0.23
N LEU A 88 11.35 -21.58 -1.36
CA LEU A 88 10.60 -20.46 -1.92
C LEU A 88 9.38 -20.13 -1.06
N ASP A 89 8.65 -21.13 -0.58
CA ASP A 89 7.51 -20.95 0.34
C ASP A 89 7.94 -20.22 1.61
N PHE A 90 9.07 -20.61 2.20
CA PHE A 90 9.63 -19.89 3.35
C PHE A 90 9.94 -18.43 3.02
N LYS A 91 10.58 -18.15 1.87
CA LYS A 91 10.87 -16.78 1.44
C LYS A 91 9.61 -15.96 1.20
N ILE A 92 8.56 -16.56 0.64
CA ILE A 92 7.26 -15.92 0.42
C ILE A 92 6.65 -15.50 1.76
N ILE A 93 6.61 -16.42 2.74
CA ILE A 93 6.06 -16.13 4.08
C ILE A 93 6.84 -15.01 4.76
N MET A 94 8.18 -15.07 4.71
CA MET A 94 9.04 -14.04 5.29
C MET A 94 8.82 -12.67 4.63
N GLN A 95 8.75 -12.63 3.29
CA GLN A 95 8.53 -11.39 2.56
C GLN A 95 7.15 -10.80 2.85
N ASP A 96 6.10 -11.62 2.95
CA ASP A 96 4.75 -11.16 3.28
C ASP A 96 4.69 -10.57 4.71
N CYS A 97 5.41 -11.19 5.65
CA CYS A 97 5.57 -10.66 7.00
C CYS A 97 6.25 -9.27 7.01
N GLU A 98 7.35 -9.11 6.26
CA GLU A 98 8.06 -7.83 6.17
C GLU A 98 7.22 -6.74 5.48
N ILE A 99 6.42 -7.10 4.46
CA ILE A 99 5.44 -6.18 3.86
C ILE A 99 4.42 -5.72 4.91
N GLY A 100 3.89 -6.65 5.71
CA GLY A 100 2.95 -6.36 6.78
C GLY A 100 3.53 -5.42 7.85
N LYS A 101 4.76 -5.68 8.30
CA LYS A 101 5.49 -4.82 9.26
C LYS A 101 5.69 -3.42 8.70
N THR A 102 6.18 -3.32 7.47
CA THR A 102 6.45 -2.03 6.79
C THR A 102 5.17 -1.18 6.69
N LYS A 103 4.06 -1.79 6.27
CA LYS A 103 2.75 -1.09 6.20
C LYS A 103 2.29 -0.61 7.58
N THR A 104 2.47 -1.43 8.61
CA THR A 104 2.07 -1.10 9.98
C THR A 104 2.87 0.08 10.54
N GLU A 105 4.19 0.06 10.38
CA GLU A 105 5.06 1.17 10.82
C GLU A 105 4.79 2.46 10.03
N SER A 106 4.59 2.36 8.72
CA SER A 106 4.21 3.53 7.89
C SER A 106 2.90 4.17 8.39
N ARG A 107 1.87 3.37 8.67
CA ARG A 107 0.59 3.87 9.20
C ARG A 107 0.76 4.51 10.58
N LYS A 108 1.54 3.88 11.46
CA LYS A 108 1.83 4.41 12.79
C LYS A 108 2.52 5.77 12.71
N LEU A 109 3.54 5.90 11.86
CA LEU A 109 4.24 7.16 11.65
C LEU A 109 3.32 8.23 11.07
N SER A 110 2.46 7.88 10.11
CA SER A 110 1.47 8.81 9.54
C SER A 110 0.51 9.37 10.61
N VAL A 111 0.01 8.51 11.51
CA VAL A 111 -0.82 8.94 12.65
C VAL A 111 -0.04 9.86 13.58
N GLN A 112 1.21 9.55 13.89
CA GLN A 112 2.06 10.39 14.74
C GLN A 112 2.33 11.77 14.13
N ILE A 113 2.65 11.83 12.84
CA ILE A 113 2.82 13.10 12.11
C ILE A 113 1.54 13.91 12.22
N SER A 114 0.38 13.31 11.93
CA SER A 114 -0.90 14.01 11.97
C SER A 114 -1.21 14.55 13.37
N ALA A 115 -0.92 13.79 14.42
CA ALA A 115 -1.09 14.22 15.80
C ALA A 115 -0.18 15.41 16.17
N GLN A 116 1.08 15.40 15.73
CA GLN A 116 2.01 16.52 15.97
C GLN A 116 1.57 17.80 15.26
N PHE A 117 1.09 17.69 14.02
CA PHE A 117 0.56 18.85 13.28
C PHE A 117 -0.72 19.39 13.91
N GLU A 118 -1.60 18.53 14.43
CA GLU A 118 -2.80 19.00 15.13
C GLU A 118 -2.45 19.78 16.40
N GLN A 119 -1.43 19.35 17.17
CA GLN A 119 -0.93 20.12 18.31
C GLN A 119 -0.43 21.50 17.89
N LEU A 120 0.29 21.59 16.78
CA LEU A 120 0.75 22.87 16.23
C LEU A 120 -0.44 23.75 15.81
N HIS A 121 -1.44 23.19 15.14
CA HIS A 121 -2.64 23.94 14.75
C HIS A 121 -3.41 24.46 15.96
N GLN A 122 -3.53 23.67 17.03
CA GLN A 122 -4.15 24.12 18.29
C GLN A 122 -3.40 25.31 18.90
N LEU A 123 -2.06 25.22 18.96
CA LEU A 123 -1.23 26.32 19.46
C LEU A 123 -1.40 27.59 18.62
N LEU A 124 -1.41 27.47 17.30
CA LEU A 124 -1.60 28.62 16.40
C LEU A 124 -2.97 29.27 16.59
N ARG A 125 -4.05 28.48 16.70
CA ARG A 125 -5.40 28.99 16.99
C ARG A 125 -5.46 29.72 18.33
N GLN A 126 -4.83 29.16 19.36
CA GLN A 126 -4.75 29.80 20.66
C GLN A 126 -4.01 31.15 20.57
N LYS A 127 -2.84 31.17 19.91
CA LYS A 127 -2.05 32.40 19.75
C LYS A 127 -2.77 33.46 18.94
N GLU A 128 -3.47 33.07 17.88
CA GLU A 128 -4.30 33.99 17.10
C GLU A 128 -5.39 34.62 17.99
N GLN A 129 -6.08 33.81 18.80
CA GLN A 129 -7.12 34.30 19.69
C GLN A 129 -6.57 35.24 20.77
N GLU A 130 -5.41 34.90 21.37
CA GLU A 130 -4.73 35.76 22.35
C GLU A 130 -4.44 37.15 21.76
N VAL A 131 -3.88 37.21 20.55
CA VAL A 131 -3.56 38.48 19.88
C VAL A 131 -4.82 39.27 19.52
N LYS A 132 -5.86 38.61 19.00
CA LYS A 132 -7.15 39.28 18.70
C LYS A 132 -7.80 39.87 19.95
N THR A 133 -7.78 39.15 21.07
CA THR A 133 -8.34 39.64 22.33
C THR A 133 -7.53 40.83 22.87
N CYS A 134 -6.20 40.80 22.76
CA CYS A 134 -5.35 41.94 23.12
C CYS A 134 -5.69 43.18 22.28
N LEU A 135 -5.85 43.01 20.96
CA LEU A 135 -6.24 44.10 20.06
C LEU A 135 -7.60 44.71 20.45
N GLN A 136 -8.60 43.89 20.74
CA GLN A 136 -9.94 44.35 21.15
C GLN A 136 -9.90 45.14 22.47
N GLN A 137 -9.07 44.72 23.43
CA GLN A 137 -8.89 45.44 24.69
C GLN A 137 -8.23 46.81 24.46
N GLU A 138 -7.22 46.85 23.58
CA GLU A 138 -6.53 48.09 23.23
C GLU A 138 -7.47 49.06 22.50
N GLU A 139 -8.23 48.57 21.52
CA GLU A 139 -9.26 49.34 20.83
C GLU A 139 -10.24 49.96 21.82
N LYS A 140 -10.78 49.14 22.74
CA LYS A 140 -11.70 49.61 23.78
C LYS A 140 -11.07 50.71 24.65
N ARG A 141 -9.83 50.54 25.08
CA ARG A 141 -9.10 51.53 25.90
C ARG A 141 -8.95 52.86 25.16
N VAL A 142 -8.59 52.82 23.88
CA VAL A 142 -8.44 54.01 23.04
C VAL A 142 -9.80 54.70 22.84
N LEU A 143 -10.85 53.94 22.50
CA LEU A 143 -12.20 54.47 22.31
C LEU A 143 -12.76 55.12 23.58
N GLU A 144 -12.57 54.51 24.75
CA GLU A 144 -12.99 55.10 26.03
C GLU A 144 -12.32 56.46 26.30
N SER A 145 -11.03 56.58 25.98
CA SER A 145 -10.29 57.84 26.10
C SER A 145 -10.84 58.90 25.13
N MET A 146 -11.05 58.52 23.87
CA MET A 146 -11.62 59.40 22.85
C MET A 146 -13.03 59.87 23.24
N GLN A 147 -13.87 58.98 23.76
CA GLN A 147 -15.23 59.31 24.20
C GLN A 147 -15.23 60.31 25.36
N LYS A 148 -14.31 60.14 26.33
CA LYS A 148 -14.12 61.12 27.42
C LYS A 148 -13.71 62.49 26.88
N ASN A 149 -12.80 62.52 25.91
CA ASN A 149 -12.38 63.77 25.28
C ASN A 149 -13.53 64.44 24.51
N LEU A 150 -14.32 63.67 23.76
CA LEU A 150 -15.49 64.17 23.05
C LEU A 150 -16.52 64.81 24.00
N SER A 151 -16.79 64.18 25.14
CA SER A 151 -17.68 64.74 26.16
C SER A 151 -17.19 66.08 26.69
N LYS A 152 -15.88 66.20 26.99
CA LYS A 152 -15.27 67.47 27.42
C LYS A 152 -15.37 68.54 26.35
N ILE A 153 -15.10 68.21 25.09
CA ILE A 153 -15.20 69.16 23.97
C ILE A 153 -16.65 69.65 23.82
N LYS A 154 -17.64 68.74 23.90
CA LYS A 154 -19.06 69.11 23.84
C LYS A 154 -19.45 70.06 24.98
N GLU A 155 -18.97 69.80 26.19
CA GLU A 155 -19.22 70.65 27.35
C GLU A 155 -18.61 72.05 27.18
N ILE A 156 -17.39 72.15 26.67
CA ILE A 156 -16.76 73.45 26.36
C ILE A 156 -17.55 74.18 25.27
N TYR A 157 -17.91 73.47 24.20
CA TYR A 157 -18.68 74.04 23.10
C TYR A 157 -20.03 74.61 23.56
N THR A 158 -20.78 73.89 24.42
CA THR A 158 -22.06 74.40 24.94
C THR A 158 -21.87 75.63 25.84
N LYS A 159 -20.84 75.63 26.70
CA LYS A 159 -20.49 76.81 27.53
C LYS A 159 -20.18 78.02 26.68
N GLU A 160 -19.29 77.89 25.69
CA GLU A 160 -18.91 78.99 24.80
C GLU A 160 -20.06 79.47 23.92
N ARG A 161 -20.90 78.54 23.42
CA ARG A 161 -22.10 78.89 22.66
C ARG A 161 -23.10 79.69 23.51
N ASN A 162 -23.31 79.29 24.75
CA ASN A 162 -24.21 80.00 25.67
C ASN A 162 -23.69 81.41 25.97
N LYS A 163 -22.39 81.56 26.26
CA LYS A 163 -21.74 82.87 26.43
C LYS A 163 -21.92 83.75 25.18
N GLY A 164 -21.66 83.21 23.99
CA GLY A 164 -21.85 83.93 22.72
C GLY A 164 -23.31 84.35 22.50
N GLY A 165 -24.27 83.49 22.86
CA GLY A 165 -25.70 83.83 22.83
C GLY A 165 -26.06 84.98 23.77
N MET A 166 -25.54 84.97 25.00
CA MET A 166 -25.73 86.07 25.96
C MET A 166 -25.17 87.40 25.42
N LEU A 167 -23.92 87.39 24.93
CA LEU A 167 -23.29 88.59 24.35
C LEU A 167 -24.08 89.14 23.15
N LYS A 168 -24.59 88.26 22.28
CA LYS A 168 -25.39 88.66 21.12
C LYS A 168 -26.72 89.30 21.52
N SER A 169 -27.35 88.80 22.58
CA SER A 169 -28.58 89.38 23.14
C SER A 169 -28.32 90.77 23.72
N SER A 170 -27.22 90.96 24.46
CA SER A 170 -26.83 92.29 24.97
C SER A 170 -26.53 93.29 23.84
N LEU A 171 -25.88 92.85 22.75
CA LEU A 171 -25.55 93.71 21.60
C LEU A 171 -26.78 94.21 20.84
N ASN A 172 -27.84 93.40 20.75
CA ASN A 172 -29.07 93.76 20.04
C ASN A 172 -30.08 94.52 20.90
N SER A 173 -29.74 94.86 22.15
CA SER A 173 -30.63 95.56 23.08
C SER A 173 -30.59 97.07 22.85
N SER A 174 -31.75 97.71 22.78
CA SER A 174 -31.89 99.15 22.51
C SER A 174 -31.69 100.05 23.74
N GLN A 175 -31.39 99.48 24.92
CA GLN A 175 -31.20 100.25 26.17
C GLN A 175 -29.72 100.33 26.56
N PRO A 176 -29.13 101.51 26.80
CA PRO A 176 -27.70 101.63 27.12
C PRO A 176 -27.24 100.87 28.38
N ILE A 177 -28.15 100.65 29.34
CA ILE A 177 -27.84 99.99 30.63
C ILE A 177 -27.59 98.49 30.47
N THR A 178 -28.18 97.82 29.48
CA THR A 178 -28.03 96.37 29.28
C THR A 178 -26.67 95.99 28.66
N PHE A 179 -25.80 96.98 28.41
CA PHE A 179 -24.46 96.83 27.82
C PHE A 179 -23.32 96.85 28.86
N LEU A 180 -23.60 97.32 30.09
CA LEU A 180 -22.66 97.33 31.23
C LEU A 180 -22.73 96.01 32.00
#